data_AF-A0A3E3DBH7-F1
#
_entry.id   AF-A0A3E3DBH7-F1
#
_cell.length_a   1.000
_cell.length_b   1.000
_cell.length_c   1.000
_cell.angle_alpha   90.00
_cell.angle_beta   90.00
_cell.angle_gamma   90.00
#
_symmetry.space_group_name_H-M   'P 1'
#
loop_
_entity.id
_entity.type
_entity.pdbx_description
1 polymer ?
#
loop_
_entity_poly.entity_id
_entity_poly.type
_entity_poly.pdbx_seq_one_letter_code
_entity_poly.pdbx_strand_id
1 'polypeptide(L)'
;MAAAGEDGRIKLGHIHGDCARIWVDNREYGVIWGPAWVITGLTEGIHRITAELVPSTFNSYGPHHHMEGDRHVISPAQYEGVKNFADSEESPACTKVPQWHFRKFGIGREI
;
A
#
# COMPACT_ATOMS: atom_id res chain seq x y z
N MET A 1 -4.16 -10.22 17.58
CA MET A 1 -4.77 -11.56 17.50
C MET A 1 -5.84 -11.52 16.43
N ALA A 2 -6.02 -12.60 15.66
CA ALA A 2 -7.08 -12.73 14.66
C ALA A 2 -7.60 -14.17 14.67
N ALA A 3 -8.87 -14.37 14.32
CA ALA A 3 -9.51 -15.68 14.35
C ALA A 3 -9.67 -16.24 12.94
N ALA A 4 -9.25 -17.50 12.75
CA ALA A 4 -9.57 -18.28 11.55
C ALA A 4 -10.81 -19.14 11.83
N GLY A 5 -11.75 -19.16 10.88
CA GLY A 5 -12.90 -20.08 10.93
C GLY A 5 -12.56 -21.45 10.33
N GLU A 6 -13.57 -22.26 10.10
CA GLU A 6 -13.44 -23.60 9.47
C GLU A 6 -12.80 -23.54 8.07
N ASP A 7 -12.88 -22.40 7.37
CA ASP A 7 -12.25 -22.19 6.07
C ASP A 7 -10.71 -22.05 6.15
N GLY A 8 -10.16 -21.93 7.36
CA GLY A 8 -8.74 -21.78 7.62
C GLY A 8 -8.15 -20.49 7.09
N ARG A 9 -8.97 -19.41 6.98
CA ARG A 9 -8.54 -18.12 6.42
C ARG A 9 -8.64 -17.00 7.44
N ILE A 10 -7.69 -16.07 7.37
CA ILE A 10 -7.75 -14.77 8.04
C ILE A 10 -7.58 -13.67 7.00
N LYS A 11 -8.57 -12.79 6.88
CA LYS A 11 -8.46 -11.56 6.10
C LYS A 11 -8.03 -10.42 7.02
N LEU A 12 -6.85 -9.86 6.79
CA LEU A 12 -6.37 -8.71 7.53
C LEU A 12 -7.02 -7.44 6.98
N GLY A 13 -7.84 -6.80 7.82
CA GLY A 13 -8.41 -5.48 7.52
C GLY A 13 -7.48 -4.35 7.95
N HIS A 14 -7.66 -3.18 7.35
CA HIS A 14 -7.06 -1.92 7.83
C HIS A 14 -5.53 -1.91 7.84
N ILE A 15 -4.89 -2.65 6.93
CA ILE A 15 -3.45 -2.61 6.69
C ILE A 15 -3.18 -1.74 5.46
N HIS A 16 -2.24 -0.81 5.59
CA HIS A 16 -1.77 0.06 4.52
C HIS A 16 -0.27 -0.14 4.30
N GLY A 17 0.08 -0.56 3.09
CA GLY A 17 1.44 -0.86 2.63
C GLY A 17 1.37 -1.48 1.23
N ASP A 18 2.49 -1.62 0.55
CA ASP A 18 2.52 -2.35 -0.73
C ASP A 18 2.47 -3.86 -0.49
N CYS A 19 3.17 -4.35 0.53
CA CYS A 19 3.07 -5.72 1.02
C CYS A 19 3.37 -5.82 2.53
N ALA A 20 3.20 -7.02 3.07
CA ALA A 20 3.54 -7.33 4.45
C ALA A 20 4.20 -8.70 4.55
N ARG A 21 5.28 -8.81 5.31
CA ARG A 21 5.83 -10.10 5.75
C ARG A 21 5.11 -10.55 7.01
N ILE A 22 4.64 -11.79 7.02
CA ILE A 22 3.70 -12.30 8.02
C ILE A 22 4.31 -13.46 8.80
N TRP A 23 4.07 -13.43 10.10
CA TRP A 23 4.28 -14.57 11.00
C TRP A 23 2.97 -14.90 11.70
N VAL A 24 2.66 -16.20 11.75
CA VAL A 24 1.53 -16.78 12.47
C VAL A 24 2.08 -17.62 13.60
N ASP A 25 1.73 -17.29 14.83
CA ASP A 25 2.19 -18.00 16.04
C ASP A 25 3.72 -18.18 16.10
N ASN A 26 4.46 -17.12 15.77
CA ASN A 26 5.94 -17.08 15.65
C ASN A 26 6.55 -17.88 14.49
N ARG A 27 5.75 -18.51 13.62
CA ARG A 27 6.25 -19.17 12.41
C ARG A 27 6.06 -18.26 11.22
N GLU A 28 7.09 -18.14 10.39
CA GLU A 28 6.99 -17.37 9.15
C GLU A 28 5.97 -18.03 8.21
N TYR A 29 5.03 -17.21 7.75
CA TYR A 29 4.03 -17.58 6.73
C TYR A 29 4.49 -17.19 5.33
N GLY A 30 5.08 -16.00 5.21
CA GLY A 30 5.58 -15.44 3.95
C GLY A 30 5.11 -14.01 3.72
N VAL A 31 5.23 -13.55 2.48
CA VAL A 31 4.84 -12.20 2.05
C VAL A 31 3.45 -12.24 1.43
N ILE A 32 2.57 -11.33 1.88
CA ILE A 32 1.25 -11.11 1.29
C ILE A 32 1.13 -9.69 0.74
N TRP A 33 0.35 -9.56 -0.33
CA TRP A 33 0.16 -8.29 -1.05
C TRP A 33 -1.25 -7.75 -0.85
N GLY A 34 -1.35 -6.41 -0.82
CA GLY A 34 -2.63 -5.73 -0.93
C GLY A 34 -3.21 -5.82 -2.35
N PRO A 35 -4.54 -5.65 -2.51
CA PRO A 35 -5.53 -5.37 -1.48
C PRO A 35 -6.11 -6.63 -0.82
N ALA A 36 -5.66 -7.82 -1.21
CA ALA A 36 -6.27 -9.08 -0.77
C ALA A 36 -6.03 -9.32 0.73
N TRP A 37 -4.79 -9.15 1.19
CA TRP A 37 -4.39 -9.26 2.60
C TRP A 37 -4.92 -10.54 3.29
N VAL A 38 -4.81 -11.70 2.63
CA VAL A 38 -5.35 -12.97 3.14
C VAL A 38 -4.23 -13.93 3.53
N ILE A 39 -4.39 -14.55 4.70
CA ILE A 39 -3.63 -15.70 5.18
C ILE A 39 -4.53 -16.93 5.05
N THR A 40 -3.99 -18.05 4.59
CA THR A 40 -4.72 -19.31 4.35
C THR A 40 -4.00 -20.50 4.98
N GLY A 41 -4.69 -21.63 5.13
CA GLY A 41 -4.11 -22.87 5.63
C GLY A 41 -3.94 -22.89 7.16
N LEU A 42 -4.78 -22.15 7.88
CA LEU A 42 -4.79 -22.11 9.34
C LEU A 42 -5.76 -23.15 9.90
N THR A 43 -5.45 -23.65 11.10
CA THR A 43 -6.44 -24.38 11.89
C THR A 43 -7.51 -23.42 12.40
N GLU A 44 -8.71 -23.91 12.70
CA GLU A 44 -9.71 -23.09 13.38
C GLU A 44 -9.21 -22.60 14.74
N GLY A 45 -9.44 -21.33 15.05
CA GLY A 45 -9.11 -20.75 16.36
C GLY A 45 -8.44 -19.37 16.30
N ILE A 46 -7.90 -18.95 17.43
CA ILE A 46 -7.28 -17.63 17.60
C ILE A 46 -5.77 -17.75 17.37
N HIS A 47 -5.26 -16.98 16.41
CA HIS A 47 -3.86 -16.91 16.05
C HIS A 47 -3.24 -15.55 16.39
N ARG A 48 -1.95 -15.56 16.77
CA ARG A 48 -1.17 -14.33 16.86
C ARG A 48 -0.53 -14.03 15.52
N ILE A 49 -0.94 -12.93 14.92
CA ILE A 49 -0.38 -12.41 13.67
C ILE A 49 0.62 -11.31 14.00
N THR A 50 1.84 -11.45 13.48
CA THR A 50 2.85 -10.37 13.43
C THR A 50 3.02 -9.99 11.97
N ALA A 51 2.99 -8.69 11.68
CA ALA A 51 3.13 -8.16 10.33
C ALA A 51 4.22 -7.10 10.29
N GLU A 52 5.18 -7.28 9.40
CA GLU A 52 6.16 -6.25 9.03
C GLU A 52 5.70 -5.61 7.71
N LEU A 53 5.34 -4.34 7.76
CA LEU A 53 4.76 -3.64 6.62
C LEU A 53 5.85 -3.02 5.75
N VAL A 54 5.72 -3.17 4.44
CA VAL A 54 6.58 -2.49 3.45
C VAL A 54 5.86 -1.22 2.97
N PRO A 55 6.48 -0.03 3.12
CA PRO A 55 5.87 1.22 2.68
C PRO A 55 5.78 1.28 1.16
N SER A 56 4.95 2.19 0.64
CA SER A 56 4.87 2.37 -0.80
C SER A 56 6.15 3.00 -1.35
N THR A 57 6.68 2.49 -2.46
CA THR A 57 7.85 3.09 -3.13
C THR A 57 7.60 4.54 -3.56
N PHE A 58 6.34 4.87 -3.85
CA PHE A 58 5.92 6.24 -4.08
C PHE A 58 6.20 7.17 -2.90
N ASN A 59 6.07 6.71 -1.64
CA ASN A 59 6.37 7.56 -0.48
C ASN A 59 7.85 7.93 -0.37
N SER A 60 8.73 7.04 -0.85
CA SER A 60 10.18 7.28 -0.80
C SER A 60 10.68 8.06 -2.01
N TYR A 61 10.09 7.82 -3.18
CA TYR A 61 10.65 8.28 -4.43
C TYR A 61 9.71 9.13 -5.26
N GLY A 62 8.39 9.07 -5.09
CA GLY A 62 7.42 9.57 -6.05
C GLY A 62 7.48 11.08 -6.33
N PRO A 63 6.88 11.55 -7.43
CA PRO A 63 6.76 12.97 -7.74
C PRO A 63 5.70 13.61 -6.82
N HIS A 64 6.05 13.85 -5.56
CA HIS A 64 5.12 14.24 -4.49
C HIS A 64 4.35 15.54 -4.74
N HIS A 65 4.84 16.37 -5.65
CA HIS A 65 4.24 17.64 -6.03
C HIS A 65 3.45 17.57 -7.33
N HIS A 66 3.28 16.39 -7.92
CA HIS A 66 2.44 16.24 -9.10
C HIS A 66 0.97 16.43 -8.74
N MET A 67 0.23 17.24 -9.50
CA MET A 67 -1.16 17.61 -9.22
C MET A 67 -2.12 16.44 -9.03
N GLU A 68 -1.89 15.33 -9.73
CA GLU A 68 -2.73 14.12 -9.63
C GLU A 68 -2.30 13.21 -8.48
N GLY A 69 -1.06 13.34 -8.00
CA GLY A 69 -0.50 12.44 -6.99
C GLY A 69 -0.55 10.95 -7.36
N ASP A 70 -0.58 10.62 -8.65
CA ASP A 70 -0.70 9.24 -9.11
C ASP A 70 0.60 8.47 -8.86
N ARG A 71 0.48 7.36 -8.14
CA ARG A 71 1.60 6.46 -7.84
C ARG A 71 1.91 5.48 -8.97
N HIS A 72 0.97 5.30 -9.91
CA HIS A 72 1.08 4.32 -10.98
C HIS A 72 1.89 4.85 -12.17
N VAL A 73 2.13 6.15 -12.21
CA VAL A 73 2.94 6.81 -13.23
C VAL A 73 4.05 7.56 -12.51
N ILE A 74 5.30 7.15 -12.75
CA ILE A 74 6.51 7.81 -12.26
C ILE A 74 7.44 8.01 -13.45
N SER A 75 7.69 9.28 -13.82
CA SER A 75 8.51 9.65 -14.97
C SER A 75 9.26 10.96 -14.73
N PRO A 76 10.38 11.23 -15.43
CA PRO A 76 11.13 12.48 -15.30
C PRO A 76 10.26 13.73 -15.47
N ALA A 77 9.36 13.72 -16.45
CA ALA A 77 8.44 14.83 -16.71
C ALA A 77 7.55 15.17 -15.50
N GLN A 78 7.07 14.17 -14.74
CA GLN A 78 6.30 14.41 -13.53
C GLN A 78 7.14 15.03 -12.40
N TYR A 79 8.44 14.70 -12.30
CA TYR A 79 9.34 15.40 -11.36
C TYR A 79 9.71 16.80 -11.83
N GLU A 80 9.78 17.02 -13.13
CA GLU A 80 10.06 18.33 -13.72
C GLU A 80 8.83 19.24 -13.63
N GLY A 81 7.63 18.66 -13.56
CA GLY A 81 6.35 19.36 -13.59
C GLY A 81 5.91 19.67 -15.02
N VAL A 82 6.34 18.87 -15.99
CA VAL A 82 6.03 19.03 -17.41
C VAL A 82 4.90 18.08 -17.76
N LYS A 83 3.83 18.62 -18.34
CA LYS A 83 2.74 17.81 -18.89
C LYS A 83 3.25 16.82 -19.94
N ASN A 84 2.84 15.57 -19.84
CA ASN A 84 3.16 14.51 -20.79
C ASN A 84 1.92 13.68 -21.19
N PHE A 85 2.16 12.58 -21.90
CA PHE A 85 1.11 11.70 -22.41
C PHE A 85 0.30 10.95 -21.34
N ALA A 86 0.79 10.90 -20.10
CA ALA A 86 0.14 10.23 -18.99
C ALA A 86 -0.77 11.17 -18.19
N ASP A 87 -0.71 12.48 -18.45
CA ASP A 87 -1.58 13.48 -17.83
C ASP A 87 -2.88 13.65 -18.61
N SER A 88 -3.94 14.06 -17.90
CA SER A 88 -5.19 14.47 -18.55
C SER A 88 -4.97 15.51 -19.66
N GLU A 89 -5.77 15.45 -20.72
CA GLU A 89 -5.81 16.50 -21.75
C GLU A 89 -6.11 17.88 -21.16
N GLU A 90 -6.82 17.95 -20.04
CA GLU A 90 -7.15 19.19 -19.34
C GLU A 90 -6.04 19.69 -18.40
N SER A 91 -5.00 18.88 -18.16
CA SER A 91 -3.92 19.28 -17.25
C SER A 91 -3.16 20.52 -17.78
N PRO A 92 -2.76 21.45 -16.91
CA PRO A 92 -1.93 22.59 -17.27
C PRO A 92 -0.56 22.16 -17.78
N ALA A 93 0.16 23.05 -18.46
CA ALA A 93 1.54 22.79 -18.89
C ALA A 93 2.50 22.52 -17.72
N CYS A 94 2.26 23.18 -16.57
CA CYS A 94 2.97 22.96 -15.32
C CYS A 94 2.13 22.10 -14.38
N THR A 95 2.51 20.85 -14.16
CA THR A 95 1.77 19.90 -13.32
C THR A 95 2.21 19.89 -11.85
N LYS A 96 3.13 20.80 -11.47
CA LYS A 96 3.59 20.96 -10.08
C LYS A 96 2.63 21.80 -9.25
N VAL A 97 2.31 21.30 -8.07
CA VAL A 97 1.48 21.96 -7.06
C VAL A 97 2.20 22.00 -5.70
N PRO A 98 1.93 22.98 -4.83
CA PRO A 98 2.59 23.07 -3.52
C PRO A 98 2.19 21.93 -2.55
N GLN A 99 1.07 21.26 -2.81
CA GLN A 99 0.59 20.13 -2.02
C GLN A 99 1.55 18.94 -2.14
N TRP A 100 1.65 18.18 -1.05
CA TRP A 100 2.37 16.91 -1.00
C TRP A 100 1.39 15.75 -1.09
N HIS A 101 1.70 14.79 -1.95
CA HIS A 101 0.98 13.54 -2.07
C HIS A 101 1.76 12.39 -1.43
N PHE A 102 1.11 11.63 -0.55
CA PHE A 102 1.65 10.44 0.10
C PHE A 102 0.59 9.34 0.20
N ARG A 103 1.04 8.09 0.31
CA ARG A 103 0.22 6.91 0.58
C ARG A 103 0.17 6.64 2.07
N LYS A 104 -1.01 6.24 2.57
CA LYS A 104 -1.18 5.73 3.93
C LYS A 104 -0.23 4.55 4.16
N PHE A 105 0.35 4.49 5.36
CA PHE A 105 1.20 3.40 5.82
C PHE A 105 0.90 3.10 7.28
N GLY A 106 0.77 1.82 7.64
CA GLY A 106 0.48 1.39 9.00
C GLY A 106 -0.76 0.53 9.13
N ILE A 107 -1.22 0.36 10.38
CA ILE A 107 -2.39 -0.43 10.74
C ILE A 107 -3.43 0.51 11.38
N GLY A 108 -4.69 0.48 10.91
CA GLY A 108 -5.79 1.23 11.53
C GLY A 108 -6.82 1.80 10.56
N ARG A 109 -7.99 2.16 11.12
CA ARG A 109 -9.02 2.98 10.47
C ARG A 109 -8.67 4.46 10.63
N GLU A 110 -7.72 4.92 9.82
CA GLU A 110 -7.31 6.34 9.68
C GLU A 110 -6.60 6.98 10.89
N ILE A 111 -5.76 7.96 10.57
CA ILE A 111 -5.36 9.11 11.42
C ILE A 111 -6.00 10.32 10.76
#